data_AF-A0A1L7CL34-F1
#
_entry.id   AF-A0A1L7CL34-F1
#
_cell.length_a   1.000
_cell.length_b   1.000
_cell.length_c   1.000
_cell.angle_alpha   90.00
_cell.angle_beta   90.00
_cell.angle_gamma   90.00
#
_symmetry.space_group_name_H-M   'P 1'
#
loop_
_entity.id
_entity.type
_entity.pdbx_description
1 polymer ?
#
loop_
_entity_poly.entity_id
_entity_poly.type
_entity_poly.pdbx_seq_one_letter_code
_entity_poly.pdbx_strand_id
1 'polypeptide(L)'
;MTVLLLDERWPTMIPMEAIGKLYGPAHFSAEVPVSVRWNFGEYLNGEDATGRGVLVSTQAQDADVKERIAAGEQVFEAPSRKDPIFLAQQVMAQACQLGEWEQSQTHATLIPYLREESEEFIDAIEQGSGDEELCKELGDVFLQVLFHAEIASRRGAFALDDVASSFITKLRSRAPYLFDGTAQLVPQEEQEALWAKGKEREA
;
A
#
# COMPACT_ATOMS: atom_id res chain seq x y z
N MET A 1 -7.23 -28.75 -2.88
CA MET A 1 -7.80 -27.94 -1.80
C MET A 1 -7.05 -26.64 -1.74
N THR A 2 -7.77 -25.56 -1.47
CA THR A 2 -7.36 -24.23 -1.92
C THR A 2 -7.58 -23.22 -0.81
N VAL A 3 -6.55 -22.43 -0.54
CA VAL A 3 -6.61 -21.24 0.31
C VAL A 3 -6.58 -20.02 -0.61
N LEU A 4 -7.59 -19.17 -0.52
CA LEU A 4 -7.66 -17.89 -1.21
C LEU A 4 -7.41 -16.77 -0.20
N LEU A 5 -6.26 -16.12 -0.31
CA LEU A 5 -5.89 -14.97 0.49
C LEU A 5 -6.21 -13.68 -0.26
N LEU A 6 -7.21 -12.96 0.24
CA LEU A 6 -7.68 -11.69 -0.31
C LEU A 6 -6.97 -10.51 0.37
N ASP A 7 -6.90 -9.37 -0.30
CA ASP A 7 -6.44 -8.12 0.30
C ASP A 7 -7.58 -7.48 1.08
N GLU A 8 -7.34 -7.06 2.32
CA GLU A 8 -8.38 -6.43 3.16
C GLU A 8 -8.85 -5.10 2.58
N ARG A 9 -7.98 -4.35 1.90
CA ARG A 9 -8.34 -3.08 1.25
C ARG A 9 -9.27 -3.31 0.07
N TRP A 10 -9.08 -4.44 -0.61
CA TRP A 10 -9.75 -4.76 -1.86
C TRP A 10 -10.19 -6.23 -1.88
N PRO A 11 -11.13 -6.61 -1.00
CA PRO A 11 -11.48 -8.02 -0.79
C PRO A 11 -12.31 -8.59 -1.95
N THR A 12 -12.59 -7.78 -2.98
CA THR A 12 -13.19 -8.19 -4.25
C THR A 12 -12.14 -8.49 -5.33
N MET A 13 -10.85 -8.23 -5.11
CA MET A 13 -9.79 -8.56 -6.05
C MET A 13 -9.36 -10.01 -5.88
N ILE A 14 -9.85 -10.87 -6.77
CA ILE A 14 -9.51 -12.29 -6.82
C ILE A 14 -8.38 -12.47 -7.85
N PRO A 15 -7.26 -13.16 -7.49
CA PRO A 15 -6.23 -13.52 -8.45
C PRO A 15 -6.80 -14.38 -9.59
N MET A 16 -6.60 -13.94 -10.84
CA MET A 16 -7.11 -14.65 -12.02
C MET A 16 -6.63 -16.10 -12.12
N GLU A 17 -5.43 -16.39 -11.62
CA GLU A 17 -4.85 -17.73 -11.56
C GLU A 17 -5.58 -18.72 -10.64
N ALA A 18 -6.44 -18.20 -9.74
CA ALA A 18 -7.32 -19.01 -8.89
C ALA A 18 -8.59 -19.46 -9.63
N ILE A 19 -8.98 -18.75 -10.70
CA ILE A 19 -10.17 -19.10 -11.49
C ILE A 19 -10.01 -20.49 -12.09
N GLY A 20 -11.06 -21.32 -11.98
CA GLY A 20 -11.03 -22.74 -12.38
C GLY A 20 -10.40 -23.69 -11.35
N LYS A 21 -9.87 -23.17 -10.23
CA LYS A 21 -9.22 -23.95 -9.15
C LYS A 21 -9.90 -23.81 -7.79
N LEU A 22 -10.98 -23.04 -7.73
CA LEU A 22 -11.85 -22.92 -6.57
C LEU A 22 -12.92 -24.01 -6.67
N TYR A 23 -12.97 -24.96 -5.75
CA TYR A 23 -13.93 -26.07 -5.75
C TYR A 23 -14.80 -26.03 -4.49
N GLY A 24 -16.12 -26.14 -4.64
CA GLY A 24 -17.06 -25.96 -3.52
C GLY A 24 -17.02 -27.12 -2.52
N PRO A 25 -17.28 -26.89 -1.20
CA PRO A 25 -17.85 -25.67 -0.61
C PRO A 25 -16.84 -24.54 -0.38
N ALA A 26 -17.31 -23.34 -0.04
CA ALA A 26 -16.44 -22.25 0.43
C ALA A 26 -16.63 -22.01 1.93
N HIS A 27 -15.51 -21.84 2.63
CA HIS A 27 -15.41 -21.46 4.03
C HIS A 27 -14.77 -20.08 4.12
N PHE A 28 -15.29 -19.23 4.99
CA PHE A 28 -14.82 -17.85 5.13
C PHE A 28 -14.38 -17.60 6.56
N SER A 29 -13.18 -17.07 6.73
CA SER A 29 -12.76 -16.50 8.01
C SER A 29 -13.62 -15.29 8.38
N ALA A 30 -13.68 -14.95 9.66
CA ALA A 30 -14.67 -14.02 10.21
C ALA A 30 -14.58 -12.60 9.63
N GLU A 31 -13.38 -12.18 9.26
CA GLU A 31 -13.04 -10.85 8.74
C GLU A 31 -13.48 -10.63 7.28
N VAL A 32 -13.75 -11.69 6.52
CA VAL A 32 -14.15 -11.54 5.11
C VAL A 32 -15.52 -10.85 5.05
N PRO A 33 -15.67 -9.71 4.33
CA PRO A 33 -16.94 -9.00 4.30
C PRO A 33 -18.09 -9.84 3.74
N VAL A 34 -19.29 -9.69 4.31
CA VAL A 34 -20.49 -10.44 3.88
C VAL A 34 -20.80 -10.25 2.39
N SER A 35 -20.57 -9.04 1.87
CA SER A 35 -20.74 -8.71 0.44
C SER A 35 -19.87 -9.56 -0.48
N VAL A 36 -18.66 -9.93 -0.04
CA VAL A 36 -17.76 -10.83 -0.79
C VAL A 36 -18.28 -12.26 -0.74
N ARG A 37 -18.76 -12.71 0.42
CA ARG A 37 -19.26 -14.08 0.63
C ARG A 37 -20.45 -14.40 -0.27
N TRP A 38 -21.38 -13.45 -0.44
CA TRP A 38 -22.59 -13.65 -1.24
C TRP A 38 -22.31 -13.92 -2.72
N ASN A 39 -21.32 -13.24 -3.29
CA ASN A 39 -20.97 -13.39 -4.71
C ASN A 39 -20.03 -14.57 -4.94
N PHE A 40 -19.39 -15.08 -3.89
CA PHE A 40 -18.31 -16.06 -4.04
C PHE A 40 -18.76 -17.39 -4.65
N GLY A 41 -20.01 -17.80 -4.40
CA GLY A 41 -20.57 -19.05 -4.90
C GLY A 41 -20.55 -19.18 -6.43
N GLU A 42 -20.63 -18.05 -7.15
CA GLU A 42 -20.58 -18.04 -8.63
C GLU A 42 -19.21 -18.42 -9.20
N TYR A 43 -18.15 -18.33 -8.38
CA TYR A 43 -16.77 -18.61 -8.80
C TYR A 43 -16.31 -20.03 -8.43
N LEU A 44 -17.14 -20.81 -7.72
CA LEU A 44 -16.83 -22.18 -7.31
C LEU A 44 -17.13 -23.17 -8.44
N ASN A 45 -16.20 -24.09 -8.69
CA ASN A 45 -16.34 -25.17 -9.66
C ASN A 45 -16.76 -26.46 -8.95
N GLY A 46 -17.86 -27.08 -9.40
CA GLY A 46 -18.26 -28.43 -8.98
C GLY A 46 -18.30 -28.68 -7.47
N GLU A 47 -18.39 -29.96 -7.11
CA GLU A 47 -18.29 -30.42 -5.73
C GLU A 47 -16.88 -30.96 -5.44
N ASP A 48 -16.32 -30.59 -4.30
CA ASP A 48 -15.07 -31.11 -3.77
C ASP A 48 -15.29 -32.49 -3.13
N ALA A 49 -14.60 -33.50 -3.67
CA ALA A 49 -14.63 -34.87 -3.17
C ALA A 49 -14.12 -35.02 -1.73
N THR A 50 -13.33 -34.06 -1.21
CA THR A 50 -12.83 -34.09 0.17
C THR A 50 -13.71 -33.34 1.17
N GLY A 51 -14.69 -32.57 0.69
CA GLY A 51 -15.59 -31.75 1.50
C GLY A 51 -14.92 -30.62 2.28
N ARG A 52 -13.62 -30.37 2.05
CA ARG A 52 -12.81 -29.35 2.73
C ARG A 52 -12.90 -27.99 2.05
N GLY A 53 -13.23 -27.97 0.76
CA GLY A 53 -13.56 -26.79 0.02
C GLY A 53 -12.43 -25.77 -0.13
N VAL A 54 -12.82 -24.55 -0.49
CA VAL A 54 -11.96 -23.36 -0.51
C VAL A 54 -12.04 -22.66 0.84
N LEU A 55 -10.91 -22.38 1.48
CA LEU A 55 -10.84 -21.41 2.58
C LEU A 55 -10.53 -20.02 2.02
N VAL A 56 -11.37 -19.03 2.33
CA VAL A 56 -11.21 -17.63 1.92
C VAL A 56 -10.96 -16.78 3.16
N SER A 57 -9.88 -16.00 3.16
CA SER A 57 -9.48 -15.15 4.29
C SER A 57 -8.77 -13.89 3.79
N THR A 58 -8.78 -12.81 4.58
CA THR A 58 -7.86 -11.67 4.37
C THR A 58 -6.66 -11.70 5.31
N GLN A 59 -6.61 -12.65 6.24
CA GLN A 59 -5.57 -12.76 7.27
C GLN A 59 -4.71 -14.00 7.08
N ALA A 60 -3.51 -13.81 6.52
CA ALA A 60 -2.51 -14.88 6.38
C ALA A 60 -2.09 -15.52 7.72
N GLN A 61 -2.31 -14.81 8.84
CA GLN A 61 -1.90 -15.25 10.18
C GLN A 61 -2.99 -16.04 10.92
N ASP A 62 -4.18 -16.15 10.36
CA ASP A 62 -5.31 -16.91 10.92
C ASP A 62 -4.94 -18.40 11.14
N ALA A 63 -5.50 -19.00 12.19
CA ALA A 63 -5.13 -20.35 12.60
C ALA A 63 -5.52 -21.39 11.53
N ASP A 64 -6.71 -21.26 10.93
CA ASP A 64 -7.19 -22.19 9.92
C ASP A 64 -6.38 -22.01 8.63
N VAL A 65 -6.04 -20.76 8.28
CA VAL A 65 -5.16 -20.48 7.13
C VAL A 65 -3.80 -21.16 7.32
N LYS A 66 -3.15 -20.98 8.47
CA LYS A 66 -1.86 -21.60 8.77
C LYS A 66 -1.92 -23.12 8.72
N GLU A 67 -2.97 -23.71 9.28
CA GLU A 67 -3.18 -25.16 9.24
C GLU A 67 -3.27 -25.67 7.79
N ARG A 68 -4.06 -24.99 6.95
CA ARG A 68 -4.26 -25.36 5.54
C ARG A 68 -2.98 -25.23 4.72
N ILE A 69 -2.22 -24.16 4.94
CA ILE A 69 -0.91 -23.96 4.30
C ILE A 69 0.08 -25.05 4.74
N ALA A 70 0.13 -25.37 6.04
CA ALA A 70 0.98 -26.42 6.57
C ALA A 70 0.61 -27.82 6.05
N ALA A 71 -0.67 -28.04 5.73
CA ALA A 71 -1.16 -29.25 5.07
C ALA A 71 -0.81 -29.33 3.57
N GLY A 72 -0.14 -28.32 3.01
CA GLY A 72 0.28 -28.28 1.60
C GLY A 72 -0.85 -27.92 0.63
N GLU A 73 -1.92 -27.29 1.10
CA GLU A 73 -3.00 -26.82 0.23
C GLU A 73 -2.52 -25.69 -0.70
N GLN A 74 -3.11 -25.60 -1.90
CA GLN A 74 -2.72 -24.58 -2.88
C GLN A 74 -3.13 -23.20 -2.39
N VAL A 75 -2.19 -22.27 -2.34
CA VAL A 75 -2.45 -20.89 -1.92
C VAL A 75 -2.50 -19.99 -3.14
N PHE A 76 -3.62 -19.28 -3.31
CA PHE A 76 -3.73 -18.16 -4.23
C PHE A 76 -3.83 -16.89 -3.41
N GLU A 77 -2.87 -15.99 -3.62
CA GLU A 77 -2.79 -14.74 -2.90
C GLU A 77 -3.07 -13.59 -3.86
N ALA A 78 -3.96 -12.67 -3.47
CA ALA A 78 -4.18 -11.44 -4.22
C ALA A 78 -2.84 -10.69 -4.37
N PRO A 79 -2.38 -10.39 -5.60
CA PRO A 79 -1.07 -9.77 -5.81
C PRO A 79 -0.90 -8.43 -5.08
N SER A 80 -2.00 -7.72 -4.85
CA SER A 80 -2.02 -6.46 -4.11
C SER A 80 -1.53 -6.58 -2.66
N ARG A 81 -1.55 -7.79 -2.08
CA ARG A 81 -1.00 -8.05 -0.73
C ARG A 81 0.52 -7.91 -0.68
N LYS A 82 1.19 -7.96 -1.84
CA LYS A 82 2.63 -7.80 -1.99
C LYS A 82 3.04 -6.38 -2.39
N ASP A 83 2.12 -5.42 -2.30
CA ASP A 83 2.37 -4.01 -2.56
C ASP A 83 3.39 -3.45 -1.53
N PRO A 84 4.61 -3.09 -1.96
CA PRO A 84 5.67 -2.68 -1.04
C PRO A 84 5.34 -1.39 -0.29
N ILE A 85 4.53 -0.48 -0.85
CA ILE A 85 4.13 0.76 -0.18
C ILE A 85 3.19 0.45 0.98
N PHE A 86 2.23 -0.44 0.74
CA PHE A 86 1.33 -0.88 1.79
C PHE A 86 2.03 -1.67 2.87
N LEU A 87 2.96 -2.55 2.50
CA LEU A 87 3.80 -3.27 3.46
C LEU A 87 4.62 -2.30 4.31
N ALA A 88 5.20 -1.25 3.73
CA ALA A 88 5.91 -0.22 4.47
C ALA A 88 5.00 0.52 5.48
N GLN A 89 3.77 0.85 5.07
CA GLN A 89 2.77 1.45 5.96
C GLN A 89 2.41 0.50 7.13
N GLN A 90 2.21 -0.80 6.85
CA GLN A 90 1.94 -1.79 7.89
C GLN A 90 3.12 -1.95 8.87
N VAL A 91 4.35 -2.01 8.34
CA VAL A 91 5.56 -2.07 9.17
C VAL A 91 5.66 -0.84 10.07
N MET A 92 5.41 0.36 9.55
CA MET A 92 5.40 1.59 10.36
C MET A 92 4.34 1.56 11.45
N ALA A 93 3.10 1.17 11.11
CA ALA A 93 2.02 1.05 12.08
C ALA A 93 2.36 0.02 13.18
N GLN A 94 2.92 -1.13 12.80
CA GLN A 94 3.35 -2.16 13.74
C GLN A 94 4.52 -1.67 14.62
N ALA A 95 5.49 -0.94 14.05
CA ALA A 95 6.60 -0.36 14.81
C ALA A 95 6.08 0.62 15.88
N CYS A 96 5.12 1.49 15.53
CA CYS A 96 4.48 2.41 16.48
C CYS A 96 3.58 1.71 17.53
N GLN A 97 3.12 0.48 17.27
CA GLN A 97 2.36 -0.33 18.22
C GLN A 97 3.26 -1.08 19.20
N LEU A 98 4.42 -1.57 18.74
CA LEU A 98 5.30 -2.46 19.52
C LEU A 98 6.48 -1.73 20.17
N GLY A 99 6.98 -0.66 19.55
CA GLY A 99 8.19 0.04 19.95
C GLY A 99 7.95 1.27 20.81
N GLU A 100 8.63 1.35 21.95
CA GLU A 100 8.53 2.49 22.88
C GLU A 100 9.09 3.77 22.26
N TRP A 101 10.19 3.67 21.51
CA TRP A 101 10.82 4.82 20.87
C TRP A 101 9.92 5.41 19.78
N GLU A 102 9.39 4.57 18.89
CA GLU A 102 8.49 4.92 17.80
C GLU A 102 7.20 5.55 18.33
N GLN A 103 6.67 4.99 19.41
CA GLN A 103 5.49 5.52 20.07
C GLN A 103 5.73 6.90 20.68
N SER A 104 6.94 7.16 21.19
CA SER A 104 7.32 8.44 21.80
C SER A 104 7.53 9.58 20.79
N GLN A 105 7.63 9.28 19.50
CA GLN A 105 7.91 10.29 18.48
C GLN A 105 6.74 11.24 18.23
N THR A 106 7.09 12.50 17.97
CA THR A 106 6.20 13.57 17.54
C THR A 106 6.76 14.21 16.27
N HIS A 107 5.96 15.02 15.57
CA HIS A 107 6.48 15.78 14.43
C HIS A 107 7.70 16.63 14.78
N ALA A 108 7.78 17.15 16.01
CA ALA A 108 8.88 18.01 16.43
C ALA A 108 10.15 17.21 16.77
N THR A 109 10.01 16.05 17.40
CA THR A 109 11.17 15.21 17.77
C THR A 109 11.82 14.55 16.56
N LEU A 110 11.09 14.42 15.45
CA LEU A 110 11.59 13.86 14.20
C LEU A 110 12.34 14.85 13.30
N ILE A 111 12.25 16.16 13.56
CA ILE A 111 12.92 17.18 12.74
C ILE A 111 14.43 16.96 12.58
N PRO A 112 15.20 16.62 13.65
CA PRO A 112 16.63 16.36 13.50
C PRO A 112 16.92 15.22 12.53
N TYR A 113 16.18 14.11 12.65
CA TYR A 113 16.34 12.95 11.77
C TYR A 113 15.99 13.31 10.32
N LEU A 114 14.85 13.98 10.07
CA LEU A 114 14.51 14.43 8.73
C LEU A 114 15.58 15.34 8.10
N ARG A 115 16.25 16.18 8.89
CA ARG A 115 17.38 16.97 8.38
C ARG A 115 18.57 16.08 8.04
N GLU A 116 18.94 15.17 8.93
CA GLU A 116 20.02 14.20 8.72
C GLU A 116 19.80 13.40 7.44
N GLU A 117 18.68 12.70 7.30
CA GLU A 117 18.40 11.89 6.09
C GLU A 117 18.34 12.75 4.80
N SER A 118 17.91 14.01 4.91
CA SER A 118 17.91 14.92 3.76
C SER A 118 19.33 15.32 3.35
N GLU A 119 20.21 15.57 4.32
CA GLU A 119 21.61 15.89 4.06
C GLU A 119 22.38 14.65 3.57
N GLU A 120 22.12 13.45 4.10
CA GLU A 120 22.73 12.21 3.59
C GLU A 120 22.35 11.96 2.12
N PHE A 121 21.10 12.19 1.74
CA PHE A 121 20.68 12.13 0.34
C PHE A 121 21.38 13.17 -0.54
N ILE A 122 21.55 14.41 -0.05
CA ILE A 122 22.28 15.47 -0.76
C ILE A 122 23.74 15.08 -0.93
N ASP A 123 24.39 14.61 0.13
CA ASP A 123 25.79 14.18 0.14
C ASP A 123 26.01 13.04 -0.87
N ALA A 124 25.09 12.06 -0.94
CA ALA A 124 25.17 10.97 -1.90
C ALA A 124 25.13 11.48 -3.35
N ILE A 125 24.33 12.52 -3.64
CA ILE A 125 24.31 13.17 -4.97
C ILE A 125 25.63 13.90 -5.23
N GLU A 126 26.10 14.72 -4.29
CA GLU A 126 27.30 15.53 -4.45
C GLU A 126 28.57 14.69 -4.63
N GLN A 127 28.61 13.52 -4.00
CA GLN A 127 29.70 12.56 -4.12
C GLN A 127 29.63 11.71 -5.40
N GLY A 128 28.54 11.81 -6.17
CA GLY A 128 28.32 11.00 -7.36
C GLY A 128 28.13 9.51 -7.05
N SER A 129 27.46 9.21 -5.93
CA SER A 129 27.14 7.84 -5.54
C SER A 129 26.25 7.14 -6.57
N GLY A 130 26.29 5.80 -6.59
CA GLY A 130 25.47 4.99 -7.48
C GLY A 130 24.00 4.95 -7.08
N ASP A 131 23.16 4.48 -8.00
CA ASP A 131 21.70 4.40 -7.81
C ASP A 131 21.27 3.59 -6.58
N GLU A 132 22.08 2.62 -6.15
CA GLU A 132 21.81 1.82 -4.94
C GLU A 132 21.86 2.69 -3.68
N GLU A 133 22.86 3.56 -3.54
CA GLU A 133 22.97 4.47 -2.40
C GLU A 133 21.85 5.52 -2.45
N LEU A 134 21.60 6.11 -3.63
CA LEU A 134 20.51 7.08 -3.80
C LEU A 134 19.14 6.47 -3.44
N CYS A 135 18.91 5.20 -3.78
CA CYS A 135 17.70 4.47 -3.42
C CYS A 135 17.59 4.23 -1.91
N LYS A 136 18.71 3.90 -1.25
CA LYS A 136 18.78 3.73 0.20
C LYS A 136 18.42 5.04 0.91
N GLU A 137 19.07 6.14 0.57
CA GLU A 137 18.83 7.46 1.17
C GLU A 137 17.39 7.96 0.94
N LEU A 138 16.83 7.74 -0.26
CA LEU A 138 15.41 8.03 -0.51
C LEU A 138 14.47 7.17 0.33
N GLY A 139 14.88 5.95 0.68
CA GLY A 139 14.19 5.09 1.63
C GLY A 139 14.14 5.69 3.04
N ASP A 140 15.24 6.28 3.49
CA ASP A 140 15.32 6.92 4.82
C ASP A 140 14.53 8.24 4.86
N VAL A 141 14.52 9.02 3.77
CA VAL A 141 13.59 10.15 3.63
C VAL A 141 12.13 9.67 3.61
N PHE A 142 11.82 8.56 2.94
CA PHE A 142 10.48 7.98 2.93
C PHE A 142 10.04 7.47 4.30
N LEU A 143 10.97 6.93 5.10
CA LEU A 143 10.73 6.55 6.50
C LEU A 143 10.19 7.73 7.31
N GLN A 144 10.75 8.94 7.12
CA GLN A 144 10.25 10.15 7.76
C GLN A 144 8.81 10.47 7.32
N VAL A 145 8.50 10.39 6.02
CA VAL A 145 7.13 10.59 5.52
C VAL A 145 6.15 9.62 6.19
N LEU A 146 6.51 8.35 6.31
CA LEU A 146 5.72 7.33 6.99
C LEU A 146 5.50 7.65 8.47
N PHE A 147 6.54 8.05 9.20
CA PHE A 147 6.41 8.46 10.60
C PHE A 147 5.45 9.63 10.78
N HIS A 148 5.60 10.68 9.98
CA HIS A 148 4.73 11.85 10.04
C HIS A 148 3.27 11.47 9.70
N ALA A 149 3.05 10.62 8.70
CA ALA A 149 1.74 10.10 8.36
C ALA A 149 1.13 9.27 9.49
N GLU A 150 1.90 8.38 10.13
CA GLU A 150 1.41 7.52 11.22
C GLU A 150 1.11 8.33 12.50
N ILE A 151 1.92 9.35 12.82
CA ILE A 151 1.64 10.28 13.93
C ILE A 151 0.34 11.06 13.68
N ALA A 152 0.02 11.42 12.44
CA ALA A 152 -1.23 12.07 12.09
C ALA A 152 -2.42 11.10 12.09
N SER A 153 -2.22 9.89 11.57
CA SER A 153 -3.21 8.83 11.47
C SER A 153 -3.75 8.42 12.84
N ARG A 154 -2.86 8.21 13.82
CA ARG A 154 -3.22 7.88 15.21
C ARG A 154 -4.08 8.94 15.91
N ARG A 155 -4.05 10.19 15.42
CA ARG A 155 -4.89 11.29 15.93
C ARG A 155 -6.15 11.52 15.10
N GLY A 156 -6.39 10.71 14.07
CA GLY A 156 -7.51 10.86 13.14
C GLY A 156 -7.41 12.12 12.27
N ALA A 157 -6.20 12.64 12.04
CA ALA A 157 -6.00 13.89 11.28
C ALA A 157 -5.86 13.64 9.77
N PHE A 158 -4.87 12.83 9.38
CA PHE A 158 -4.64 12.39 8.00
C PHE A 158 -3.76 11.12 8.00
N ALA A 159 -3.79 10.35 6.92
CA ALA A 159 -2.96 9.18 6.70
C ALA A 159 -2.05 9.36 5.47
N LEU A 160 -1.23 8.35 5.16
CA LEU A 160 -0.34 8.38 3.99
C LEU A 160 -1.11 8.60 2.68
N ASP A 161 -2.31 8.02 2.56
CA ASP A 161 -3.18 8.19 1.40
C ASP A 161 -3.62 9.64 1.18
N ASP A 162 -3.80 10.40 2.26
CA ASP A 162 -4.12 11.83 2.20
C ASP A 162 -2.89 12.65 1.75
N VAL A 163 -1.68 12.25 2.16
CA VAL A 163 -0.43 12.87 1.67
C VAL A 163 -0.29 12.66 0.16
N ALA A 164 -0.53 11.44 -0.32
CA ALA A 164 -0.54 11.12 -1.75
C ALA A 164 -1.64 11.88 -2.50
N SER A 165 -2.85 11.94 -1.94
CA SER A 165 -3.99 12.67 -2.51
C SER A 165 -3.73 14.17 -2.60
N SER A 166 -3.06 14.75 -1.60
CA SER A 166 -2.63 16.15 -1.58
C SER A 166 -1.61 16.44 -2.70
N PHE A 167 -0.64 15.54 -2.91
CA PHE A 167 0.30 15.63 -4.03
C PHE A 167 -0.42 15.57 -5.39
N ILE A 168 -1.32 14.61 -5.59
CA ILE A 168 -2.08 14.47 -6.85
C ILE A 168 -2.92 15.72 -7.11
N THR A 169 -3.62 16.22 -6.08
CA THR A 169 -4.47 17.43 -6.19
C THR A 169 -3.63 18.65 -6.59
N LYS A 170 -2.45 18.81 -5.98
CA LYS A 170 -1.49 19.87 -6.34
C LYS A 170 -1.05 19.77 -7.79
N LEU A 171 -0.72 18.57 -8.27
CA LEU A 171 -0.33 18.38 -9.68
C LEU A 171 -1.49 18.58 -10.65
N ARG A 172 -2.71 18.18 -10.30
CA ARG A 172 -3.90 18.49 -11.14
C ARG A 172 -4.12 20.00 -11.29
N SER A 173 -3.79 20.77 -10.27
CA SER A 173 -3.87 22.24 -10.27
C SER A 173 -2.73 22.89 -11.06
N ARG A 174 -1.48 22.48 -10.80
CA ARG A 174 -0.26 23.17 -11.27
C ARG A 174 0.36 22.60 -12.54
N ALA A 175 0.01 21.36 -12.89
CA ALA A 175 0.49 20.63 -14.06
C ALA A 175 -0.66 19.81 -14.71
N PRO A 176 -1.75 20.47 -15.15
CA PRO A 176 -2.94 19.78 -15.67
C PRO A 176 -2.66 18.89 -16.90
N TYR A 177 -1.62 19.21 -17.67
CA TYR A 177 -1.17 18.42 -18.82
C TYR A 177 -0.81 16.97 -18.47
N LEU A 178 -0.53 16.67 -17.20
CA LEU A 178 -0.33 15.29 -16.73
C LEU A 178 -1.63 14.46 -16.68
N PHE A 179 -2.80 15.10 -16.81
CA PHE A 179 -4.10 14.48 -16.56
C PHE A 179 -5.15 14.69 -17.67
N ASP A 180 -4.88 15.55 -18.66
CA ASP A 180 -5.85 15.96 -19.68
C ASP A 180 -5.69 15.25 -21.04
N GLY A 181 -4.78 14.27 -21.11
CA GLY A 181 -4.49 13.53 -22.34
C GLY A 181 -3.49 14.22 -23.27
N THR A 182 -2.77 15.23 -22.79
CA THR A 182 -1.63 15.81 -23.51
C THR A 182 -0.66 14.71 -23.93
N ALA A 183 -0.41 14.63 -25.24
CA ALA A 183 0.39 13.57 -25.87
C ALA A 183 1.76 14.04 -26.38
N GLN A 184 2.04 15.35 -26.28
CA GLN A 184 3.29 15.96 -26.73
C GLN A 184 4.07 16.55 -25.55
N LEU A 185 5.38 16.75 -25.75
CA LEU A 185 6.23 17.39 -24.76
C LEU A 185 5.75 18.83 -24.53
N VAL A 186 5.48 19.16 -23.27
CA VAL A 186 5.11 20.53 -22.86
C VAL A 186 6.39 21.35 -22.66
N PRO A 187 6.58 22.49 -23.34
CA PRO A 187 7.75 23.34 -23.16
C PRO A 187 7.89 23.84 -21.72
N GLN A 188 9.13 24.02 -21.24
CA GLN A 188 9.41 24.47 -19.88
C GLN A 188 8.71 25.80 -19.52
N GLU A 189 8.71 26.77 -20.43
CA GLU A 189 8.05 28.07 -20.23
C GLU A 189 6.55 27.91 -19.95
N GLU A 190 5.89 26.98 -20.65
CA GLU A 190 4.48 26.66 -20.42
C GLU A 190 4.29 25.97 -19.07
N GLN A 191 5.17 25.04 -18.69
CA GLN A 191 5.13 24.38 -17.38
C GLN A 191 5.25 25.40 -16.24
N GLU A 192 6.19 26.35 -16.34
CA GLU A 192 6.40 27.41 -15.35
C GLU A 192 5.17 28.34 -15.25
N ALA A 193 4.58 28.72 -16.39
CA ALA A 193 3.38 29.53 -16.43
C ALA A 193 2.17 28.82 -15.79
N LEU A 194 1.97 27.53 -16.08
CA LEU A 194 0.93 26.71 -15.46
C LEU A 194 1.15 26.57 -13.95
N TRP A 195 2.39 26.39 -13.53
CA TRP A 195 2.75 26.24 -12.13
C TRP A 195 2.47 27.51 -11.32
N ALA A 196 2.85 28.68 -11.85
CA ALA A 196 2.56 29.98 -11.23
C ALA A 196 1.04 30.20 -11.10
N LYS A 197 0.29 29.95 -12.18
CA LYS A 197 -1.17 30.08 -12.19
C LYS A 197 -1.86 29.12 -11.22
N GLY A 198 -1.35 27.89 -11.08
CA GLY A 198 -1.87 26.92 -10.12
C GLY A 198 -1.62 27.34 -8.67
N LYS A 199 -0.44 27.93 -8.38
CA LYS A 199 -0.13 28.49 -7.06
C LYS A 199 -1.10 29.61 -6.66
N GLU A 200 -1.45 30.51 -7.57
CA GLU A 200 -2.38 31.62 -7.30
C GLU A 200 -3.80 31.17 -6.92
N ARG A 201 -4.22 29.98 -7.37
CA ARG A 201 -5.55 29.42 -7.07
C ARG A 201 -5.65 28.76 -5.69
N GLU A 202 -4.50 28.45 -5.09
CA GLU A 202 -4.37 27.76 -3.81
C GLU A 202 -4.08 28.71 -2.63
N ALA A 203 -3.75 29.98 -2.94
CA ALA A 203 -3.51 31.06 -1.97
C ALA A 203 -4.82 31.76 -1.59
#